data_AF-K1Y6N3-F1
#
_entry.id   AF-K1Y6N3-F1
#
_cell.length_a   1.000
_cell.length_b   1.000
_cell.length_c   1.000
_cell.angle_alpha   90.00
_cell.angle_beta   90.00
_cell.angle_gamma   90.00
#
_symmetry.space_group_name_H-M   'P 1'
#
loop_
_entity.id
_entity.type
_entity.pdbx_description
1 polymer ?
#
loop_
_entity_poly.entity_id
_entity_poly.type
_entity_poly.pdbx_seq_one_letter_code
_entity_poly.pdbx_strand_id
1 'polypeptide(L)'
;MVSTATLISPYPLRGQKIIHPKLCQFQGFAFQSFAVADAGFTSVMALNVYLTFYKRFTASRLRKLERYYVPCCYGIPLIIASALLLVKPYRVDHFYGNEILGCWISYKYGHWKIWFFFMPIWSAELPTTYMYVHVLYTIYTTKVDLA
;
A
#
# COMPACT_ATOMS: atom_id res chain seq x y z
N MET A 1 21.08 27.93 -2.46
CA MET A 1 19.83 27.61 -1.73
C MET A 1 19.12 26.51 -2.53
N VAL A 2 19.21 25.25 -2.10
CA VAL A 2 18.46 24.15 -2.74
C VAL A 2 17.06 24.20 -2.14
N SER A 3 16.04 24.40 -3.00
CA SER A 3 14.66 24.53 -2.58
C SER A 3 14.16 23.20 -2.01
N THR A 4 13.41 23.24 -0.91
CA THR A 4 12.84 22.04 -0.27
C THR A 4 11.96 21.23 -1.24
N ALA A 5 11.40 21.89 -2.26
CA ALA A 5 10.68 21.25 -3.36
C ALA A 5 11.55 20.27 -4.19
N THR A 6 12.86 20.51 -4.28
CA THR A 6 13.81 19.61 -4.98
C THR A 6 14.09 18.34 -4.18
N LEU A 7 13.91 18.34 -2.85
CA LEU A 7 14.15 17.16 -2.00
C LEU A 7 13.03 16.11 -2.06
N ILE A 8 11.80 16.53 -2.42
CA ILE A 8 10.61 15.66 -2.46
C ILE A 8 10.17 15.37 -3.91
N SER A 9 10.83 16.02 -4.87
CA SER A 9 10.46 15.92 -6.27
C SER A 9 10.65 14.50 -6.85
N PRO A 10 9.61 13.90 -7.47
CA PRO A 10 9.69 12.60 -8.15
C PRO A 10 10.30 12.70 -9.57
N TYR A 11 10.94 13.82 -9.95
CA TYR A 11 11.38 13.98 -11.35
C TYR A 11 12.63 13.14 -11.66
N PRO A 12 12.60 12.34 -12.74
CA PRO A 12 13.61 11.33 -13.06
C PRO A 12 14.86 11.94 -13.75
N LEU A 13 16.04 11.81 -13.15
CA LEU A 13 17.31 11.89 -13.89
C LEU A 13 18.05 10.57 -13.75
N ARG A 14 17.98 9.73 -14.79
CA ARG A 14 18.77 8.49 -14.92
C ARG A 14 20.25 8.83 -14.70
N GLY A 15 20.84 8.32 -13.61
CA GLY A 15 22.24 8.59 -13.25
C GLY A 15 22.45 9.71 -12.22
N GLN A 16 21.40 10.22 -11.55
CA GLN A 16 21.57 11.21 -10.49
C GLN A 16 22.35 10.64 -9.31
N LYS A 17 23.41 11.36 -8.92
CA LYS A 17 24.22 11.05 -7.74
C LYS A 17 23.35 11.23 -6.49
N ILE A 18 23.27 10.20 -5.65
CA ILE A 18 22.48 10.23 -4.41
C ILE A 18 23.19 11.18 -3.42
N ILE A 19 22.62 12.37 -3.22
CA ILE A 19 23.16 13.39 -2.30
C ILE A 19 22.94 12.96 -0.85
N HIS A 20 21.79 12.33 -0.55
CA HIS A 20 21.41 11.88 0.79
C HIS A 20 20.94 10.40 0.77
N PRO A 21 21.85 9.43 0.94
CA PRO A 21 21.51 8.01 0.84
C PRO A 21 20.52 7.53 1.91
N LYS A 22 20.58 8.10 3.12
CA LYS A 22 19.64 7.78 4.19
C LYS A 22 18.23 8.31 3.94
N LEU A 23 18.11 9.51 3.36
CA LEU A 23 16.82 10.11 3.02
C LEU A 23 16.15 9.33 1.87
N CYS A 24 16.95 8.95 0.86
CA CYS A 24 16.52 8.10 -0.25
C CYS A 24 15.98 6.75 0.25
N GLN A 25 16.70 6.11 1.17
CA GLN A 25 16.29 4.85 1.77
C GLN A 25 15.00 5.00 2.61
N PHE A 26 14.87 6.08 3.38
CA PHE A 26 13.66 6.37 4.15
C PHE A 26 12.45 6.64 3.23
N GLN A 27 12.64 7.36 2.13
CA GLN A 27 11.60 7.63 1.15
C GLN A 27 11.07 6.34 0.52
N GLY A 28 11.96 5.45 0.08
CA GLY A 28 11.57 4.15 -0.49
C GLY A 28 10.85 3.26 0.53
N PHE A 29 11.32 3.23 1.78
CA PHE A 29 10.65 2.55 2.89
C PHE A 29 9.24 3.12 3.15
N ALA A 30 9.11 4.44 3.25
CA ALA A 30 7.85 5.12 3.53
C ALA A 30 6.85 4.90 2.41
N PHE A 31 7.29 5.00 1.16
CA PHE A 31 6.43 4.72 0.01
C PHE A 31 5.86 3.31 0.10
N GLN A 32 6.74 2.30 0.18
CA GLN A 32 6.32 0.89 0.18
C GLN A 32 5.35 0.58 1.32
N SER A 33 5.66 1.06 2.53
CA SER A 33 4.85 0.81 3.71
C SER A 33 3.47 1.45 3.60
N PHE A 34 3.41 2.74 3.21
CA PHE A 34 2.15 3.48 3.18
C PHE A 34 1.26 3.07 2.02
N ALA A 35 1.81 2.78 0.83
CA ALA A 35 0.99 2.36 -0.31
C ALA A 35 0.31 1.00 -0.07
N VAL A 36 1.00 0.03 0.54
CA VAL A 36 0.38 -1.26 0.87
C VAL A 36 -0.60 -1.12 2.03
N ALA A 37 -0.31 -0.27 3.01
CA ALA A 37 -1.22 0.01 4.11
C ALA A 37 -2.52 0.67 3.62
N ASP A 38 -2.44 1.65 2.72
CA ASP A 38 -3.58 2.32 2.09
C ASP A 38 -4.51 1.34 1.35
N ALA A 39 -3.94 0.46 0.53
CA ALA A 39 -4.69 -0.62 -0.13
C ALA A 39 -5.36 -1.55 0.90
N GLY A 40 -4.65 -1.88 1.98
CA GLY A 40 -5.20 -2.65 3.11
C GLY A 40 -6.40 -1.97 3.76
N PHE A 41 -6.32 -0.66 4.06
CA PHE A 41 -7.43 0.09 4.64
C PHE A 41 -8.62 0.19 3.69
N THR A 42 -8.37 0.39 2.40
CA THR A 42 -9.42 0.39 1.37
C THR A 42 -10.17 -0.93 1.33
N SER A 43 -9.46 -2.06 1.44
CA SER A 43 -10.10 -3.38 1.50
C SER A 43 -10.94 -3.62 2.75
N VAL A 44 -10.47 -3.13 3.90
CA VAL A 44 -11.23 -3.17 5.15
C VAL A 44 -12.48 -2.30 5.06
N MET A 45 -12.39 -1.12 4.44
CA MET A 45 -13.56 -0.26 4.23
C MET A 45 -14.61 -0.96 3.35
N ALA A 46 -14.19 -1.65 2.29
CA ALA A 46 -15.10 -2.42 1.45
C ALA A 46 -15.76 -3.58 2.21
N LEU A 47 -14.98 -4.30 3.02
CA LEU A 47 -15.50 -5.37 3.88
C LEU A 47 -16.53 -4.84 4.88
N ASN A 48 -16.29 -3.65 5.46
CA ASN A 48 -17.22 -3.02 6.39
C ASN A 48 -18.56 -2.67 5.73
N VAL A 49 -18.52 -2.16 4.50
CA VAL A 49 -19.74 -1.91 3.70
C VAL A 49 -20.46 -3.23 3.43
N TYR A 50 -19.76 -4.25 2.97
CA TYR A 50 -20.33 -5.57 2.71
C TYR A 50 -21.00 -6.18 3.97
N LEU A 51 -20.33 -6.15 5.12
CA LEU A 51 -20.88 -6.64 6.39
C LEU A 51 -22.12 -5.86 6.85
N THR A 52 -22.15 -4.56 6.59
CA THR A 52 -23.30 -3.71 6.94
C THR A 52 -24.52 -4.08 6.12
N PHE A 53 -24.37 -4.30 4.81
CA PHE A 53 -25.49 -4.66 3.93
C PHE A 53 -25.99 -6.11 4.15
N TYR A 54 -25.10 -7.10 4.17
CA TYR A 54 -25.52 -8.51 4.21
C TYR A 54 -25.73 -9.06 5.62
N LYS A 55 -24.94 -8.61 6.60
CA LYS A 55 -24.96 -9.15 7.97
C LYS A 55 -25.59 -8.19 8.98
N ARG A 56 -26.06 -7.01 8.55
CA ARG A 56 -26.65 -5.96 9.40
C ARG A 56 -25.81 -5.68 10.65
N PHE A 57 -24.49 -5.64 10.49
CA PHE A 57 -23.60 -5.36 11.61
C PHE A 57 -23.85 -3.96 12.16
N THR A 58 -24.13 -3.85 13.46
CA THR A 58 -24.23 -2.57 14.16
C THR A 58 -22.85 -1.91 14.27
N ALA A 59 -22.80 -0.57 14.24
CA ALA A 59 -21.56 0.21 14.36
C ALA A 59 -20.69 -0.18 15.58
N SER A 60 -21.32 -0.61 16.68
CA SER A 60 -20.62 -1.09 17.89
C SER A 60 -19.80 -2.36 17.65
N ARG A 61 -20.26 -3.28 16.79
CA ARG A 61 -19.53 -4.50 16.44
C ARG A 61 -18.41 -4.21 15.44
N LEU A 62 -18.63 -3.25 14.55
CA LEU A 62 -17.64 -2.82 13.57
C LEU A 62 -16.41 -2.18 14.23
N ARG A 63 -16.64 -1.30 15.22
CA ARG A 63 -15.55 -0.68 16.01
C ARG A 63 -14.69 -1.69 16.77
N LYS A 64 -15.26 -2.83 17.19
CA LYS A 64 -14.46 -3.90 17.82
C LYS A 64 -13.52 -4.55 16.82
N LEU A 65 -13.91 -4.60 15.55
CA LEU A 65 -13.12 -5.21 14.48
C LEU A 65 -12.01 -4.27 13.98
N GLU A 66 -12.25 -2.96 14.04
CA GLU A 66 -11.25 -1.91 13.74
C GLU A 66 -9.96 -2.06 14.55
N ARG A 67 -10.07 -2.47 15.82
CA ARG A 67 -8.90 -2.76 16.66
C ARG A 67 -8.00 -3.86 16.07
N TYR A 68 -8.54 -4.79 15.31
CA TYR A 68 -7.76 -5.83 14.62
C TYR A 68 -7.32 -5.38 13.22
N TYR A 69 -8.12 -4.55 12.54
CA TYR A 69 -7.77 -4.02 11.23
C TYR A 69 -6.53 -3.11 11.28
N VAL A 70 -6.45 -2.20 12.24
CA VAL A 70 -5.32 -1.26 12.39
C VAL A 70 -3.95 -1.97 12.47
N PRO A 71 -3.72 -2.94 13.37
CA PRO A 71 -2.45 -3.64 13.45
C PRO A 71 -2.20 -4.54 12.23
N CYS A 72 -3.21 -5.10 11.58
CA CYS A 72 -3.02 -5.89 10.36
C CYS A 72 -2.59 -5.00 9.18
N CYS A 73 -3.31 -3.91 8.92
CA CYS A 73 -3.08 -3.02 7.78
C CYS A 73 -1.80 -2.20 7.92
N TYR A 74 -1.41 -1.77 9.12
CA TYR A 74 -0.13 -1.08 9.33
C TYR A 74 1.02 -2.01 9.68
N GLY A 75 0.77 -3.03 10.50
CA GLY A 75 1.83 -3.91 11.01
C GLY A 75 2.44 -4.77 9.93
N ILE A 76 1.63 -5.41 9.07
CA ILE A 76 2.15 -6.30 8.02
C ILE A 76 3.06 -5.53 7.03
N PRO A 77 2.65 -4.38 6.45
CA PRO A 77 3.52 -3.61 5.56
C PRO A 77 4.78 -3.08 6.25
N LEU A 78 4.66 -2.65 7.51
CA LEU A 78 5.79 -2.12 8.28
C LEU A 78 6.81 -3.22 8.61
N ILE A 79 6.35 -4.43 8.94
CA ILE A 79 7.22 -5.59 9.16
C ILE A 79 7.92 -5.98 7.85
N ILE A 80 7.20 -6.04 6.73
CA ILE A 80 7.80 -6.38 5.43
C ILE A 80 8.84 -5.34 5.03
N ALA A 81 8.47 -4.05 5.06
CA ALA A 81 9.38 -2.97 4.68
C ALA A 81 10.60 -2.87 5.61
N SER A 82 10.43 -3.09 6.92
CA SER A 82 11.56 -3.14 7.86
C SER A 82 12.45 -4.37 7.64
N ALA A 83 11.89 -5.53 7.29
CA ALA A 83 12.68 -6.69 6.92
C ALA A 83 13.55 -6.41 5.68
N LEU A 84 12.98 -5.80 4.63
CA LEU A 84 13.75 -5.39 3.45
C LEU A 84 14.79 -4.30 3.75
N LEU A 85 14.58 -3.49 4.79
CA LEU A 85 15.53 -2.49 5.25
C LEU A 85 16.73 -3.11 5.99
N LEU A 86 16.48 -4.16 6.77
CA LEU A 86 17.47 -4.82 7.63
C LEU A 86 18.27 -5.89 6.88
N VAL A 87 17.68 -6.56 5.89
CA VAL A 87 18.36 -7.57 5.07
C VAL A 87 19.40 -6.86 4.19
N LYS A 88 20.67 -6.94 4.58
CA LYS A 88 21.81 -6.57 3.76
C LYS A 88 22.29 -7.81 2.99
N PRO A 89 22.06 -7.93 1.67
CA PRO A 89 22.58 -9.05 0.92
C PRO A 89 24.11 -8.99 0.90
N TYR A 90 24.76 -10.11 1.25
CA TYR A 90 26.21 -10.25 1.52
C TYR A 90 27.14 -9.86 0.34
N ARG A 91 26.60 -9.52 -0.84
CA ARG A 91 27.37 -9.22 -2.06
C ARG A 91 26.82 -8.08 -2.92
N VAL A 92 25.70 -7.45 -2.55
CA VAL A 92 25.01 -6.51 -3.44
C VAL A 92 24.54 -5.31 -2.63
N ASP A 93 24.66 -4.13 -3.23
CA ASP A 93 24.18 -2.86 -2.68
C ASP A 93 22.76 -2.96 -2.09
N HIS A 94 22.47 -2.05 -1.14
CA HIS A 94 21.19 -1.97 -0.41
C HIS A 94 19.96 -2.18 -1.30
N PHE A 95 18.92 -2.86 -0.77
CA PHE A 95 17.68 -3.13 -1.51
C PHE A 95 17.01 -1.84 -2.01
N TYR A 96 16.98 -0.80 -1.18
CA TYR A 96 16.54 0.54 -1.56
C TYR A 96 17.69 1.33 -2.21
N GLY A 97 17.46 1.82 -3.42
CA GLY A 97 18.42 2.56 -4.23
C GLY A 97 17.74 3.55 -5.19
N ASN A 98 18.51 4.10 -6.13
CA ASN A 98 17.97 5.05 -7.10
C ASN A 98 17.26 4.29 -8.24
N GLU A 99 15.99 4.62 -8.50
CA GLU A 99 15.21 4.11 -9.62
C GLU A 99 14.70 5.27 -10.50
N ILE A 100 14.15 4.93 -11.67
CA ILE A 100 13.65 5.90 -12.65
C ILE A 100 12.68 6.88 -11.99
N LEU A 101 11.70 6.42 -11.22
CA LEU A 101 10.69 7.28 -10.57
C LEU A 101 11.11 7.82 -9.18
N GLY A 102 12.41 7.84 -8.88
CA GLY A 102 12.96 8.32 -7.62
C GLY A 102 13.54 7.21 -6.75
N CYS A 103 13.68 7.48 -5.45
CA CYS A 103 14.27 6.56 -4.50
C CYS A 103 13.31 5.44 -4.10
N TRP A 104 13.59 4.22 -4.54
CA TRP A 104 12.77 3.02 -4.36
C TRP A 104 13.64 1.75 -4.26
N ILE A 105 13.08 0.55 -4.08
CA ILE A 105 13.77 -0.72 -4.38
C ILE A 105 14.48 -0.66 -5.75
N SER A 106 15.75 -1.02 -5.78
CA SER A 106 16.57 -0.96 -6.99
C SER A 106 16.00 -1.83 -8.13
N TYR A 107 16.21 -1.40 -9.39
CA TYR A 107 15.77 -2.14 -10.57
C TYR A 107 16.36 -3.55 -10.64
N LYS A 108 17.56 -3.74 -10.06
CA LYS A 108 18.24 -5.05 -9.95
C LYS A 108 17.40 -6.10 -9.21
N TYR A 109 16.47 -5.66 -8.36
CA TYR A 109 15.55 -6.52 -7.60
C TYR A 109 14.11 -6.43 -8.12
N GLY A 110 13.90 -6.22 -9.43
CA GLY A 110 12.56 -6.12 -10.04
C GLY A 110 11.60 -7.25 -9.62
N HIS A 111 12.10 -8.48 -9.50
CA HIS A 111 11.30 -9.62 -9.03
C HIS A 111 10.79 -9.45 -7.59
N TRP A 112 11.58 -8.86 -6.69
CA TRP A 112 11.19 -8.62 -5.30
C TRP A 112 10.05 -7.60 -5.19
N LYS A 113 9.98 -6.63 -6.10
CA LYS A 113 8.85 -5.68 -6.16
C LYS A 113 7.54 -6.40 -6.44
N ILE A 114 7.53 -7.36 -7.35
CA ILE A 114 6.31 -8.09 -7.71
C ILE A 114 5.78 -8.85 -6.50
N TRP A 115 6.66 -9.57 -5.79
CA TRP A 115 6.28 -10.38 -4.65
C TRP A 115 5.88 -9.57 -3.41
N PHE A 116 6.62 -8.53 -3.06
CA PHE A 116 6.44 -7.83 -1.78
C PHE A 116 5.69 -6.50 -1.88
N PHE A 117 5.38 -6.04 -3.10
CA PHE A 117 4.65 -4.80 -3.32
C PHE A 117 3.40 -5.01 -4.17
N PHE A 118 3.55 -5.44 -5.43
CA PHE A 118 2.42 -5.55 -6.35
C PHE A 118 1.43 -6.65 -5.96
N MET A 119 1.92 -7.84 -5.60
CA MET A 119 1.07 -8.96 -5.20
C MET A 119 0.19 -8.65 -3.98
N PRO A 120 0.73 -8.11 -2.86
CA PRO A 120 -0.09 -7.68 -1.74
C PRO A 120 -1.16 -6.67 -2.12
N ILE A 121 -0.80 -5.64 -2.91
CA ILE A 121 -1.74 -4.60 -3.34
C ILE A 121 -2.86 -5.20 -4.19
N TRP A 122 -2.53 -5.98 -5.22
CA TRP A 122 -3.55 -6.59 -6.08
C TRP A 122 -4.45 -7.57 -5.32
N SER A 123 -3.90 -8.31 -4.35
CA SER A 123 -4.69 -9.20 -3.51
C SER A 123 -5.71 -8.47 -2.62
N ALA A 124 -5.45 -7.21 -2.28
CA ALA A 124 -6.38 -6.36 -1.55
C ALA A 124 -7.36 -5.63 -2.48
N GLU A 125 -6.87 -5.05 -3.58
CA GLU A 125 -7.67 -4.19 -4.48
C GLU A 125 -8.69 -4.95 -5.33
N LEU A 126 -8.33 -6.13 -5.86
CA LEU A 126 -9.23 -6.88 -6.74
C LEU A 126 -10.50 -7.37 -6.01
N PRO A 127 -10.41 -8.00 -4.82
CA PRO A 127 -11.60 -8.38 -4.06
C PRO A 127 -12.42 -7.18 -3.60
N THR A 128 -11.76 -6.08 -3.24
CA THR A 128 -12.41 -4.82 -2.81
C THR A 128 -13.30 -4.26 -3.91
N THR A 129 -12.74 -4.15 -5.13
CA THR A 129 -13.48 -3.68 -6.30
C THR A 129 -14.69 -4.57 -6.56
N TYR A 130 -14.52 -5.89 -6.48
CA TYR A 130 -15.61 -6.84 -6.64
C TYR A 130 -16.71 -6.66 -5.58
N MET A 131 -16.35 -6.53 -4.30
CA MET A 131 -17.32 -6.32 -3.21
C MET A 131 -18.14 -5.05 -3.41
N TYR A 132 -17.49 -3.94 -3.79
CA TYR A 132 -18.20 -2.68 -4.03
C TYR A 132 -19.15 -2.78 -5.22
N VAL A 133 -18.70 -3.33 -6.35
CA VAL A 133 -19.56 -3.51 -7.53
C VAL A 133 -20.77 -4.36 -7.19
N HIS A 134 -20.58 -5.44 -6.41
CA HIS A 134 -21.67 -6.33 -5.99
C HIS A 134 -22.70 -5.62 -5.07
N VAL A 135 -22.22 -4.86 -4.08
CA VAL A 135 -23.08 -4.09 -3.18
C VAL A 135 -23.84 -3.01 -3.96
N LEU A 136 -23.14 -2.27 -4.82
CA LEU A 136 -23.75 -1.25 -5.67
C LEU A 136 -24.83 -1.86 -6.55
N TYR A 137 -24.52 -2.96 -7.25
CA TYR A 137 -25.50 -3.67 -8.09
C TYR A 137 -26.76 -4.05 -7.30
N THR A 138 -26.59 -4.62 -6.10
CA THR A 138 -27.71 -5.01 -5.23
C THR A 138 -28.57 -3.81 -4.83
N ILE A 139 -27.96 -2.66 -4.56
CA ILE A 139 -28.69 -1.42 -4.25
C ILE A 139 -29.45 -0.93 -5.48
N TYR A 140 -28.82 -0.91 -6.66
CA TYR A 140 -29.45 -0.45 -7.89
C TYR A 140 -30.65 -1.30 -8.27
N THR A 141 -30.55 -2.64 -8.22
CA THR A 141 -31.68 -3.53 -8.54
C THR A 141 -32.84 -3.33 -7.58
N THR A 142 -32.57 -3.29 -6.27
CA THR A 142 -33.60 -3.06 -5.25
C THR A 142 -34.31 -1.71 -5.42
N LYS A 143 -33.62 -0.68 -5.93
CA LYS A 143 -34.22 0.64 -6.21
C LYS A 143 -35.10 0.63 -7.46
N VAL A 144 -34.73 -0.15 -8.48
CA VAL A 144 -35.52 -0.32 -9.71
C VAL A 144 -36.81 -1.09 -9.42
N ASP A 145 -36.79 -2.07 -8.52
CA ASP A 145 -38.01 -2.82 -8.13
C ASP A 145 -39.05 -1.98 -7.36
N LEU A 146 -38.67 -0.79 -6.87
CA LEU A 146 -39.52 0.12 -6.11
C LEU A 146 -40.06 1.30 -6.95
N ALA A 147 -39.68 1.40 -8.22
CA ALA A 147 -40.08 2.44 -9.16
C ALA A 147 -41.05 1.91 -10.21
#